data_AF-X0VH52-F1
#
_entry.id   AF-X0VH52-F1
#
_cell.length_a   1.000
_cell.length_b   1.000
_cell.length_c   1.000
_cell.angle_alpha   90.00
_cell.angle_beta   90.00
_cell.angle_gamma   90.00
#
_symmetry.space_group_name_H-M   'P 1'
#
loop_
_entity.id
_entity.type
_entity.pdbx_description
1 polymer ?
#
loop_
_entity_poly.entity_id
_entity_poly.type
_entity_poly.pdbx_seq_one_letter_code
_entity_poly.pdbx_strand_id
1 'polypeptide(L)'
;VKVIVTDKEGDSGYLEATNLMVIYDPDGGFVTGGGWINSPEGACCLTEECMDATGKANFGFVSKYKKGKDFPEGNTEFQFNAGDLNFHSNNYDWMIVNNHKAKYKGIGKINGEGNYGFMISVIDADLTPSTDVDLFRIKIWDKDDGDRIVYDNQMDAGDDAEPTTAISGGNIKIHTAK
;
A
#
# COMPACT_ATOMS: atom_id res chain seq x y z
N VAL A 1 -1.44 -2.47 -18.31
CA VAL A 1 -2.54 -1.89 -19.12
C VAL A 1 -2.03 -1.66 -20.54
N LYS A 2 -2.76 -2.10 -21.56
CA LYS A 2 -2.40 -1.92 -22.97
C LYS A 2 -3.13 -0.69 -23.50
N VAL A 3 -2.39 0.37 -23.81
CA VAL A 3 -2.96 1.55 -24.48
C VAL A 3 -2.84 1.34 -25.98
N ILE A 4 -3.97 1.34 -26.68
CA ILE A 4 -4.03 1.23 -28.13
C ILE A 4 -4.34 2.61 -28.70
N VAL A 5 -3.48 3.10 -29.58
CA VAL A 5 -3.71 4.33 -30.34
C VAL A 5 -3.97 3.92 -31.78
N THR A 6 -5.17 4.22 -32.26
CA THR A 6 -5.54 4.03 -33.66
C THR A 6 -5.53 5.38 -34.35
N ASP A 7 -4.81 5.49 -35.46
CA ASP A 7 -4.85 6.69 -36.27
C ASP A 7 -6.11 6.74 -37.16
N LYS A 8 -6.25 7.84 -37.91
CA LYS A 8 -7.39 8.07 -38.80
C LYS A 8 -7.43 7.13 -40.02
N GLU A 9 -6.32 6.46 -40.32
CA GLU A 9 -6.15 5.54 -41.45
C GLU A 9 -6.41 4.08 -41.03
N GLY A 10 -6.60 3.85 -39.73
CA GLY A 10 -6.94 2.56 -39.14
C GLY A 10 -5.72 1.79 -38.62
N ASP A 11 -4.53 2.37 -38.71
CA ASP A 11 -3.32 1.77 -38.18
C ASP A 11 -3.28 1.92 -36.66
N SER A 12 -2.98 0.83 -35.96
CA SER A 12 -2.93 0.80 -34.51
C SER A 12 -1.53 0.52 -33.99
N GLY A 13 -1.04 1.39 -33.12
CA GLY A 13 0.12 1.13 -32.26
C GLY A 13 -0.34 0.80 -30.84
N TYR A 14 0.46 0.05 -30.09
CA TYR A 14 0.24 -0.10 -28.66
C TYR A 14 1.50 0.14 -27.85
N LEU A 15 1.31 0.65 -26.64
CA LEU A 15 2.33 0.67 -25.59
C LEU A 15 1.83 -0.14 -24.40
N GLU A 16 2.68 -1.05 -23.93
CA GLU A 16 2.54 -1.66 -22.61
C GLU A 16 2.92 -0.58 -21.59
N ALA A 17 1.98 -0.13 -20.78
CA ALA A 17 2.30 0.83 -19.73
C ALA A 17 3.21 0.14 -18.69
N THR A 18 4.49 0.51 -18.67
CA THR A 18 5.47 0.08 -17.65
C THR A 18 5.23 0.77 -16.31
N ASN A 19 4.48 1.87 -16.32
CA ASN A 19 4.04 2.58 -15.13
C ASN A 19 2.59 2.20 -14.82
N LEU A 20 2.26 2.01 -13.54
CA LEU A 20 0.89 1.79 -13.08
C LEU A 20 -0.02 2.93 -13.56
N MET A 21 -0.94 2.64 -14.49
CA MET A 21 -2.05 3.53 -14.80
C MET A 21 -3.09 3.37 -13.69
N VAL A 22 -3.16 4.36 -12.81
CA VAL A 22 -4.11 4.40 -11.69
C VAL A 22 -5.37 5.10 -12.16
N ILE A 23 -6.47 4.35 -12.32
CA ILE A 23 -7.80 4.92 -12.49
C ILE A 23 -8.46 4.86 -11.12
N TYR A 24 -8.77 6.03 -10.55
CA TYR A 24 -9.43 6.14 -9.25
C TYR A 24 -10.74 6.91 -9.38
N ASP A 25 -11.70 6.56 -8.52
CA ASP A 25 -12.95 7.29 -8.35
C ASP A 25 -12.86 8.08 -7.04
N PRO A 26 -12.78 9.42 -7.07
CA PRO A 26 -12.74 10.26 -5.86
C PRO A 26 -13.99 10.10 -4.97
N ASP A 27 -15.10 9.62 -5.52
CA ASP A 27 -16.30 9.28 -4.76
C ASP A 27 -16.35 7.78 -4.39
N GLY A 28 -15.36 6.96 -4.81
CA GLY A 28 -15.39 5.49 -4.77
C GLY A 28 -15.28 4.83 -3.40
N GLY A 29 -15.08 5.58 -2.31
CA GLY A 29 -15.06 5.06 -0.94
C GLY A 29 -13.84 5.47 -0.10
N PHE A 30 -13.67 4.80 1.03
CA PHE A 30 -12.51 4.97 1.92
C PHE A 30 -12.16 3.68 2.63
N VAL A 31 -10.95 3.60 3.16
CA VAL A 31 -10.46 2.43 3.89
C VAL A 31 -9.98 2.82 5.28
N THR A 32 -10.27 1.97 6.26
CA THR A 32 -9.72 2.04 7.61
C THR A 32 -9.16 0.69 8.00
N GLY A 33 -8.17 0.71 8.88
CA GLY A 33 -7.65 -0.53 9.43
C GLY A 33 -6.76 -0.26 10.63
N GLY A 34 -6.72 -1.21 11.54
CA GLY A 34 -5.83 -1.17 12.68
C GLY A 34 -5.61 -2.56 13.21
N GLY A 35 -4.37 -2.88 13.57
CA GLY A 35 -4.02 -4.23 13.93
C GLY A 35 -2.53 -4.47 13.94
N TRP A 36 -2.16 -5.73 13.75
CA TRP A 36 -0.77 -6.13 13.67
C TRP A 36 -0.58 -7.37 12.81
N ILE A 37 0.62 -7.50 12.26
CA ILE A 37 1.10 -8.69 11.56
C ILE A 37 2.29 -9.26 12.34
N ASN A 38 2.61 -10.53 12.07
CA ASN A 38 3.96 -11.04 12.32
C ASN A 38 4.82 -10.68 11.10
N SER A 39 5.71 -9.71 11.24
CA SER A 39 6.70 -9.36 10.23
C SER A 39 7.59 -10.57 9.96
N PRO A 40 7.68 -11.04 8.70
CA PRO A 40 8.53 -12.16 8.36
C PRO A 40 10.01 -11.74 8.30
N GLU A 41 10.89 -12.73 8.32
CA GLU A 41 12.34 -12.56 8.08
C GLU A 41 12.57 -11.98 6.68
N GLY A 42 13.57 -11.11 6.53
CA GLY A 42 13.87 -10.44 5.27
C GLY A 42 12.88 -9.36 4.85
N ALA A 43 11.82 -9.10 5.63
CA ALA A 43 10.88 -8.01 5.33
C ALA A 43 11.52 -6.64 5.50
N CYS A 44 12.47 -6.49 6.41
CA CYS A 44 13.12 -5.22 6.67
C CYS A 44 14.52 -5.17 6.06
N CYS A 45 14.81 -4.06 5.40
CA CYS A 45 16.11 -3.75 4.80
C CYS A 45 16.56 -2.33 5.18
N LEU A 46 16.07 -1.79 6.30
CA LEU A 46 16.42 -0.44 6.77
C LEU A 46 17.91 -0.37 7.18
N THR A 47 18.36 -1.35 7.95
CA THR A 47 19.76 -1.56 8.35
C THR A 47 20.14 -3.03 8.19
N GLU A 48 21.43 -3.36 8.28
CA GLU A 48 21.90 -4.76 8.25
C GLU A 48 21.31 -5.57 9.42
N GLU A 49 21.21 -4.97 10.61
CA GLU A 49 20.63 -5.63 11.79
C GLU A 49 19.14 -5.90 11.64
N CYS A 50 18.45 -5.08 10.84
CA CYS A 50 17.02 -5.22 10.62
C CYS A 50 16.67 -6.43 9.74
N MET A 51 17.62 -6.95 8.96
CA MET A 51 17.37 -8.01 7.97
C MET A 51 16.86 -9.31 8.60
N ASP A 52 17.39 -9.65 9.77
CA ASP A 52 17.01 -10.85 10.53
C ASP A 52 15.88 -10.56 11.54
N ALA A 53 15.42 -9.30 11.64
CA ALA A 53 14.39 -8.93 12.58
C ALA A 53 13.04 -9.52 12.16
N THR A 54 12.37 -10.17 13.12
CA THR A 54 11.03 -10.75 12.95
C THR A 54 10.13 -10.38 14.12
N GLY A 55 8.84 -10.64 13.95
CA GLY A 55 7.86 -10.56 15.03
C GLY A 55 6.85 -9.44 14.86
N LYS A 56 6.20 -9.05 15.95
CA LYS A 56 5.00 -8.21 15.89
C LYS A 56 5.31 -6.81 15.32
N ALA A 57 4.62 -6.46 14.24
CA ALA A 57 4.57 -5.10 13.69
C ALA A 57 3.13 -4.58 13.73
N ASN A 58 2.92 -3.40 14.30
CA ASN A 58 1.59 -2.80 14.44
C ASN A 58 1.34 -1.84 13.28
N PHE A 59 0.10 -1.76 12.81
CA PHE A 59 -0.32 -0.79 11.82
C PHE A 59 -1.60 -0.10 12.25
N GLY A 60 -1.79 1.12 11.76
CA GLY A 60 -3.04 1.85 11.89
C GLY A 60 -3.18 2.81 10.73
N PHE A 61 -4.33 2.80 10.07
CA PHE A 61 -4.55 3.70 8.95
C PHE A 61 -6.00 4.10 8.72
N VAL A 62 -6.13 5.27 8.12
CA VAL A 62 -7.34 5.76 7.44
C VAL A 62 -6.89 6.46 6.17
N SER A 63 -7.55 6.20 5.04
CA SER A 63 -7.34 6.93 3.80
C SER A 63 -8.67 7.18 3.10
N LYS A 64 -8.92 8.44 2.74
CA LYS A 64 -10.21 8.90 2.20
C LYS A 64 -10.02 10.05 1.23
N TYR A 65 -10.65 9.98 0.05
CA TYR A 65 -10.89 11.18 -0.74
C TYR A 65 -11.97 12.04 -0.07
N LYS A 66 -11.61 13.28 0.27
CA LYS A 66 -12.60 14.27 0.71
C LYS A 66 -13.24 14.91 -0.53
N LYS A 67 -14.51 15.32 -0.40
CA LYS A 67 -15.27 15.92 -1.49
C LYS A 67 -14.49 17.08 -2.14
N GLY A 68 -14.30 17.01 -3.45
CA GLY A 68 -13.59 18.01 -4.24
C GLY A 68 -12.06 18.00 -4.08
N LYS A 69 -11.47 16.89 -3.62
CA LYS A 69 -10.02 16.69 -3.56
C LYS A 69 -9.59 15.68 -4.62
N ASP A 70 -8.45 15.97 -5.25
CA ASP A 70 -7.84 15.10 -6.26
C ASP A 70 -6.92 14.04 -5.65
N PHE A 71 -6.60 14.16 -4.35
CA PHE A 71 -5.75 13.24 -3.59
C PHE A 71 -6.43 12.80 -2.28
N PRO A 72 -6.09 11.62 -1.74
CA PRO A 72 -6.61 11.17 -0.46
C PRO A 72 -6.06 12.04 0.69
N GLU A 73 -6.81 12.10 1.78
CA GLU A 73 -6.32 12.55 3.07
C GLU A 73 -6.45 11.42 4.07
N GLY A 74 -5.51 11.33 5.01
CA GLY A 74 -5.43 10.18 5.88
C GLY A 74 -4.33 10.26 6.92
N ASN A 75 -4.21 9.17 7.67
CA ASN A 75 -3.08 8.90 8.55
C ASN A 75 -2.70 7.44 8.37
N THR A 76 -1.42 7.12 8.27
CA THR A 76 -0.89 5.76 8.20
C THR A 76 0.33 5.70 9.11
N GLU A 77 0.26 4.81 10.09
CA GLU A 77 1.33 4.49 11.03
C GLU A 77 1.71 3.03 10.86
N PHE A 78 3.00 2.73 10.89
CA PHE A 78 3.52 1.38 10.96
C PHE A 78 4.72 1.29 11.90
N GLN A 79 4.59 0.49 12.95
CA GLN A 79 5.61 0.34 14.00
C GLN A 79 6.11 -1.09 14.05
N PHE A 80 7.37 -1.28 13.64
CA PHE A 80 8.11 -2.53 13.77
C PHE A 80 9.31 -2.33 14.70
N ASN A 81 9.07 -2.52 16.00
CA ASN A 81 10.07 -2.26 17.05
C ASN A 81 11.33 -3.13 16.94
N ALA A 82 11.20 -4.38 16.50
CA ALA A 82 12.34 -5.29 16.36
C ALA A 82 13.34 -4.80 15.28
N GLY A 83 12.87 -3.99 14.33
CA GLY A 83 13.67 -3.40 13.28
C GLY A 83 13.94 -1.90 13.45
N ASP A 84 13.68 -1.34 14.62
CA ASP A 84 13.77 0.11 14.92
C ASP A 84 13.10 0.99 13.83
N LEU A 85 11.96 0.54 13.31
CA LEU A 85 11.26 1.19 12.21
C LEU A 85 9.90 1.71 12.71
N ASN A 86 9.80 3.04 12.84
CA ASN A 86 8.53 3.73 12.95
C ASN A 86 8.25 4.55 11.69
N PHE A 87 7.27 4.15 10.88
CA PHE A 87 6.83 4.90 9.72
C PHE A 87 5.57 5.72 10.01
N HIS A 88 5.59 6.99 9.60
CA HIS A 88 4.44 7.89 9.61
C HIS A 88 4.23 8.55 8.24
N SER A 89 3.00 8.52 7.73
CA SER A 89 2.64 9.17 6.46
C SER A 89 2.61 10.71 6.57
N ASN A 90 3.03 11.40 5.53
CA ASN A 90 2.91 12.86 5.40
C ASN A 90 1.87 13.27 4.34
N ASN A 91 1.99 12.69 3.14
CA ASN A 91 1.17 13.02 1.98
C ASN A 91 0.75 11.75 1.26
N TYR A 92 -0.34 11.84 0.51
CA TYR A 92 -0.94 10.74 -0.24
C TYR A 92 -1.02 11.14 -1.70
N ASP A 93 -0.67 10.20 -2.58
CA ASP A 93 -0.68 10.43 -4.03
C ASP A 93 -2.03 10.01 -4.61
N TRP A 94 -2.48 8.80 -4.27
CA TRP A 94 -3.72 8.23 -4.78
C TRP A 94 -4.20 7.07 -3.90
N MET A 95 -5.48 6.73 -4.05
CA MET A 95 -6.11 5.53 -3.50
C MET A 95 -7.02 4.92 -4.57
N ILE A 96 -7.04 3.59 -4.65
CA ILE A 96 -8.01 2.82 -5.41
C ILE A 96 -8.76 1.92 -4.44
N VAL A 97 -10.08 1.95 -4.53
CA VAL A 97 -10.97 0.98 -3.86
C VAL A 97 -11.65 0.16 -4.94
N ASN A 98 -11.57 -1.17 -4.84
CA ASN A 98 -12.23 -2.10 -5.72
C ASN A 98 -12.87 -3.21 -4.89
N ASN A 99 -14.15 -3.03 -4.56
CA ASN A 99 -14.95 -3.95 -3.77
C ASN A 99 -14.27 -4.34 -2.44
N HIS A 100 -13.70 -5.54 -2.35
CA HIS A 100 -13.02 -6.08 -1.16
C HIS A 100 -11.54 -5.71 -1.06
N LYS A 101 -10.99 -4.95 -2.02
CA LYS A 101 -9.59 -4.55 -2.07
C LYS A 101 -9.44 -3.04 -2.02
N ALA A 102 -8.48 -2.55 -1.24
CA ALA A 102 -8.03 -1.16 -1.33
C ALA A 102 -6.51 -1.10 -1.46
N LYS A 103 -6.02 -0.14 -2.23
CA LYS A 103 -4.59 0.13 -2.40
C LYS A 103 -4.36 1.63 -2.44
N TYR A 104 -3.34 2.12 -1.77
CA TYR A 104 -2.98 3.53 -1.82
C TYR A 104 -1.48 3.74 -1.66
N LYS A 105 -1.01 4.89 -2.12
CA LYS A 105 0.40 5.30 -2.05
C LYS A 105 0.54 6.72 -1.55
N GLY A 106 1.73 7.04 -1.10
CA GLY A 106 2.12 8.39 -0.73
C GLY A 106 3.57 8.44 -0.29
N ILE A 107 3.87 9.48 0.49
CA ILE A 107 5.17 9.68 1.11
C ILE A 107 5.05 9.84 2.62
N GLY A 108 6.12 9.52 3.33
CA GLY A 108 6.22 9.61 4.76
C GLY A 108 7.66 9.64 5.24
N LYS A 109 7.80 9.40 6.53
CA LYS A 109 9.07 9.46 7.26
C LYS A 109 9.26 8.18 8.07
N ILE A 110 10.50 7.77 8.22
CA ILE A 110 10.90 6.75 9.19
C ILE A 110 11.58 7.45 10.35
N ASN A 111 11.15 7.17 11.58
CA ASN A 111 11.68 7.75 12.81
C ASN A 111 11.72 9.29 12.80
N GLY A 112 10.77 9.93 12.11
CA GLY A 112 10.65 11.39 11.99
C GLY A 112 11.49 12.04 10.89
N GLU A 113 12.31 11.26 10.18
CA GLU A 113 13.29 11.73 9.21
C GLU A 113 13.14 11.06 7.83
N GLY A 114 13.88 11.58 6.86
CA GLY A 114 13.94 11.08 5.48
C GLY A 114 12.72 11.38 4.61
N ASN A 115 12.78 10.83 3.39
CA ASN A 115 11.78 10.97 2.34
C ASN A 115 11.47 9.57 1.79
N TYR A 116 10.49 8.91 2.40
CA TYR A 116 10.16 7.53 2.06
C TYR A 116 8.85 7.48 1.29
N GLY A 117 8.85 6.74 0.18
CA GLY A 117 7.63 6.36 -0.49
C GLY A 117 7.01 5.16 0.23
N PHE A 118 5.69 5.06 0.20
CA PHE A 118 5.01 3.90 0.75
C PHE A 118 3.82 3.47 -0.10
N MET A 119 3.47 2.19 0.04
CA MET A 119 2.28 1.58 -0.53
C MET A 119 1.61 0.70 0.51
N ILE A 120 0.29 0.83 0.62
CA ILE A 120 -0.57 -0.07 1.37
C ILE A 120 -1.46 -0.81 0.39
N SER A 121 -1.60 -2.12 0.55
CA SER A 121 -2.56 -2.96 -0.17
C SER A 121 -3.26 -3.86 0.82
N VAL A 122 -4.59 -3.90 0.79
CA VAL A 122 -5.39 -4.64 1.77
C VAL A 122 -6.55 -5.37 1.13
N ILE A 123 -6.96 -6.47 1.77
CA ILE A 123 -8.20 -7.20 1.51
C ILE A 123 -9.05 -7.23 2.79
N ASP A 124 -10.31 -6.80 2.68
CA ASP A 124 -11.33 -6.94 3.72
C ASP A 124 -12.04 -8.29 3.55
N ALA A 125 -11.80 -9.21 4.47
CA ALA A 125 -12.30 -10.58 4.39
C ALA A 125 -13.83 -10.66 4.46
N ASP A 126 -14.49 -9.69 5.10
CA ASP A 126 -15.96 -9.68 5.17
C ASP A 126 -16.61 -9.42 3.80
N LEU A 127 -15.85 -8.90 2.83
CA LEU A 127 -16.35 -8.54 1.51
C LEU A 127 -15.99 -9.55 0.42
N THR A 128 -15.32 -10.66 0.76
CA THR A 128 -14.90 -11.67 -0.22
C THR A 128 -14.89 -13.09 0.35
N PRO A 129 -15.27 -14.12 -0.42
CA PRO A 129 -15.12 -15.51 0.00
C PRO A 129 -13.69 -16.06 -0.17
N SER A 130 -12.74 -15.27 -0.71
CA SER A 130 -11.38 -15.75 -1.05
C SER A 130 -10.46 -15.93 0.16
N THR A 131 -10.82 -15.36 1.31
CA THR A 131 -10.06 -15.43 2.56
C THR A 131 -11.03 -15.26 3.73
N ASP A 132 -10.72 -15.85 4.87
CA ASP A 132 -11.44 -15.72 6.13
C ASP A 132 -10.78 -14.74 7.12
N VAL A 133 -9.62 -14.18 6.75
CA VAL A 133 -8.85 -13.20 7.52
C VAL A 133 -8.44 -12.04 6.63
N ASP A 134 -8.49 -10.82 7.19
CA ASP A 134 -8.03 -9.61 6.49
C ASP A 134 -6.55 -9.72 6.13
N LEU A 135 -6.20 -9.30 4.91
CA LEU A 135 -4.83 -9.36 4.40
C LEU A 135 -4.25 -7.96 4.29
N PHE A 136 -2.99 -7.80 4.66
CA PHE A 136 -2.31 -6.51 4.73
C PHE A 136 -0.91 -6.60 4.11
N ARG A 137 -0.60 -5.69 3.19
CA ARG A 137 0.76 -5.45 2.72
C ARG A 137 1.13 -3.99 2.92
N ILE A 138 2.31 -3.77 3.46
CA ILE A 138 3.00 -2.48 3.44
C ILE A 138 4.36 -2.63 2.77
N LYS A 139 4.63 -1.73 1.83
CA LYS A 139 5.92 -1.58 1.17
C LYS A 139 6.40 -0.15 1.37
N ILE A 140 7.65 0.03 1.78
CA ILE A 140 8.30 1.32 2.05
C ILE A 140 9.64 1.32 1.33
N TRP A 141 9.98 2.44 0.68
CA TRP A 141 11.23 2.60 -0.04
C TRP A 141 11.81 4.00 0.13
N ASP A 142 13.13 4.09 0.06
CA ASP A 142 13.87 5.34 0.19
C ASP A 142 13.95 6.05 -1.16
N LYS A 143 13.29 7.20 -1.26
CA LYS A 143 13.21 7.97 -2.51
C LYS A 143 14.49 8.72 -2.82
N ASP A 144 15.33 8.94 -1.82
CA ASP A 144 16.60 9.65 -1.96
C ASP A 144 17.76 8.67 -2.25
N ASP A 145 17.53 7.36 -2.07
CA ASP A 145 18.46 6.26 -2.39
C ASP A 145 17.92 5.36 -3.53
N GLY A 146 17.52 5.98 -4.65
CA GLY A 146 17.17 5.25 -5.87
C GLY A 146 15.93 4.35 -5.77
N ASP A 147 14.96 4.71 -4.92
CA ASP A 147 13.79 3.91 -4.58
C ASP A 147 14.15 2.52 -3.99
N ARG A 148 15.28 2.43 -3.27
CA ARG A 148 15.69 1.21 -2.56
C ARG A 148 14.62 0.79 -1.56
N ILE A 149 14.21 -0.49 -1.60
CA ILE A 149 13.23 -1.03 -0.65
C ILE A 149 13.84 -1.05 0.76
N VAL A 150 13.06 -0.53 1.71
CA VAL A 150 13.42 -0.41 3.12
C VAL A 150 12.59 -1.37 3.97
N TYR A 151 11.34 -1.59 3.59
CA TYR A 151 10.50 -2.60 4.22
C TYR A 151 9.47 -3.12 3.22
N ASP A 152 9.26 -4.43 3.14
CA ASP A 152 8.13 -5.06 2.44
C ASP A 152 7.80 -6.38 3.13
N ASN A 153 6.61 -6.47 3.74
CA ASN A 153 6.15 -7.72 4.34
C ASN A 153 5.73 -8.78 3.31
N GLN A 154 5.94 -8.50 2.01
CA GLN A 154 5.79 -9.42 0.89
C GLN A 154 6.88 -9.12 -0.15
N MET A 155 8.15 -9.28 0.27
CA MET A 155 9.34 -9.05 -0.55
C MET A 155 9.28 -9.75 -1.91
N ASP A 156 9.92 -9.15 -2.91
CA ASP A 156 9.99 -9.59 -4.32
C ASP A 156 8.67 -9.63 -5.10
N ALA A 157 7.51 -9.45 -4.44
CA ALA A 157 6.24 -9.37 -5.13
C ALA A 157 6.08 -8.03 -5.88
N GLY A 158 5.50 -8.09 -7.09
CA GLY A 158 5.16 -6.90 -7.87
C GLY A 158 4.22 -5.96 -7.13
N ASP A 159 4.24 -4.67 -7.49
CA ASP A 159 3.38 -3.64 -6.88
C ASP A 159 1.88 -3.92 -7.09
N ASP A 160 1.50 -4.69 -8.11
CA ASP A 160 0.14 -5.07 -8.44
C ASP A 160 -0.36 -6.33 -7.70
N ALA A 161 0.56 -7.14 -7.17
CA ALA A 161 0.25 -8.39 -6.46
C ALA A 161 -0.78 -8.19 -5.34
N GLU A 162 -1.58 -9.23 -5.11
CA GLU A 162 -2.49 -9.27 -3.95
C GLU A 162 -1.69 -9.37 -2.65
N PRO A 163 -2.15 -8.71 -1.57
CA PRO A 163 -1.55 -8.87 -0.26
C PRO A 163 -1.75 -10.30 0.22
N THR A 164 -0.70 -10.95 0.71
CA THR A 164 -0.75 -12.34 1.20
C THR A 164 -0.62 -12.46 2.71
N THR A 165 -0.22 -11.39 3.40
CA THR A 165 0.07 -11.44 4.83
C THR A 165 -1.21 -11.22 5.65
N ALA A 166 -1.68 -12.29 6.29
CA ALA A 166 -2.83 -12.23 7.18
C ALA A 166 -2.52 -11.40 8.43
N ILE A 167 -3.47 -10.54 8.82
CA ILE A 167 -3.38 -9.84 10.10
C ILE A 167 -3.54 -10.86 11.24
N SER A 168 -2.76 -10.69 12.29
CA SER A 168 -2.81 -11.56 13.47
C SER A 168 -3.71 -11.02 14.58
N GLY A 169 -4.21 -9.80 14.42
CA GLY A 169 -5.27 -9.23 15.23
C GLY A 169 -5.62 -7.80 14.78
N GLY A 170 -6.82 -7.35 15.13
CA GLY A 170 -7.40 -6.11 14.64
C GLY A 170 -8.39 -6.37 13.51
N ASN A 171 -8.62 -5.37 12.67
CA ASN A 171 -9.53 -5.46 11.53
C ASN A 171 -9.19 -4.43 10.45
N ILE A 172 -9.60 -4.72 9.22
CA ILE A 172 -9.61 -3.84 8.06
C ILE A 172 -11.06 -3.67 7.62
N LYS A 173 -11.45 -2.45 7.27
CA LYS A 173 -12.78 -2.14 6.75
C LYS A 173 -12.70 -1.27 5.52
N ILE A 174 -13.28 -1.77 4.43
CA ILE A 174 -13.49 -1.01 3.20
C ILE A 174 -14.92 -0.49 3.19
N HIS A 175 -15.05 0.82 2.98
CA HIS A 175 -16.32 1.51 2.92
C HIS A 175 -16.53 2.02 1.50
N THR A 176 -17.33 1.30 0.73
CA THR A 176 -17.75 1.75 -0.61
C THR A 176 -18.78 2.87 -0.47
N ALA A 177 -18.70 3.88 -1.33
CA ALA A 177 -19.80 4.83 -1.45
C ALA A 177 -21.07 4.12 -1.96
N LYS A 178 -22.22 4.60 -1.50
CA LYS A 178 -23.53 4.16 -1.97
C LYS A 178 -23.95 4.89 -3.22
#